data_AF-A0A1Q8YHI5-F1
#
_entry.id   AF-A0A1Q8YHI5-F1
#
_cell.length_a   1.000
_cell.length_b   1.000
_cell.length_c   1.000
_cell.angle_alpha   90.00
_cell.angle_beta   90.00
_cell.angle_gamma   90.00
#
_symmetry.space_group_name_H-M   'P 1'
#
loop_
_entity.id
_entity.type
_entity.pdbx_description
1 polymer ?
#
loop_
_entity_poly.entity_id
_entity_poly.type
_entity_poly.pdbx_seq_one_letter_code
_entity_poly.pdbx_strand_id
1 'polypeptide(L)' 'MIAGCAGLAPGPGPVATAQMEPTKGNSATGLLTFAKHGDKVRVFGELRGFVPNTEHGFHSHEKGDSSSGDGLSEARGV' A
#
# COMPACT_ATOMS: atom_id res chain seq x y z
N MET A 1 -11.95 -26.09 22.94
CA MET A 1 -11.15 -25.15 22.12
C MET A 1 -12.09 -23.99 21.75
N ILE A 2 -12.02 -22.87 22.45
CA ILE A 2 -12.79 -21.65 22.17
C ILE A 2 -11.80 -20.57 21.74
N ALA A 3 -12.27 -19.68 20.86
CA ALA A 3 -11.72 -18.39 20.43
C ALA A 3 -10.61 -18.45 19.37
N GLY A 4 -10.70 -17.74 18.24
CA GLY A 4 -11.72 -16.80 17.78
C GLY A 4 -11.20 -16.11 16.52
N CYS A 5 -11.83 -16.37 15.36
CA CYS A 5 -11.66 -15.52 14.18
C CYS A 5 -12.60 -14.32 14.29
N ALA A 6 -12.39 -13.49 15.30
CA ALA A 6 -13.11 -12.23 15.44
C ALA A 6 -12.43 -11.17 14.58
N GLY A 7 -12.88 -11.10 13.32
CA GLY A 7 -13.00 -9.87 12.55
C GLY A 7 -11.80 -8.94 12.48
N LEU A 8 -10.92 -9.19 11.50
CA LEU A 8 -10.44 -8.09 10.65
C LEU A 8 -11.45 -7.86 9.50
N ALA A 9 -12.75 -7.92 9.80
CA ALA A 9 -13.70 -7.26 8.92
C ALA A 9 -13.43 -5.76 9.12
N PRO A 10 -12.92 -5.03 8.12
CA PRO A 10 -12.94 -3.58 8.21
C PRO A 10 -14.38 -3.21 8.58
N GLY A 11 -14.56 -2.37 9.59
CA GLY A 11 -15.89 -1.81 9.88
C GLY A 11 -16.49 -1.19 8.61
N PRO A 12 -17.78 -0.83 8.59
CA PRO A 12 -18.50 -0.34 7.40
C PRO A 12 -18.03 1.04 6.87
N GLY A 13 -16.73 1.35 6.94
CA GLY A 13 -16.11 2.56 6.42
C GLY A 13 -15.30 2.32 5.14
N PRO A 14 -14.81 3.41 4.53
CA PRO A 14 -14.06 3.34 3.28
C PRO A 14 -12.82 2.46 3.37
N VAL A 15 -12.58 1.70 2.30
CA VAL A 15 -11.39 0.90 2.07
C VAL A 15 -10.80 1.27 0.71
N ALA A 16 -9.48 1.43 0.64
CA ALA A 16 -8.74 1.66 -0.60
C ALA A 16 -7.53 0.72 -0.67
N THR A 17 -7.10 0.37 -1.87
CA THR A 17 -5.93 -0.48 -2.12
C THR A 17 -4.96 0.19 -3.07
N ALA A 18 -3.66 0.03 -2.83
CA ALA A 18 -2.59 0.48 -3.71
C ALA A 18 -1.68 -0.71 -4.06
N GLN A 19 -1.52 -1.00 -5.36
CA GLN A 19 -0.56 -1.98 -5.86
C GLN A 19 0.74 -1.28 -6.21
N MET A 20 1.85 -1.85 -5.74
CA MET A 20 3.20 -1.44 -6.08
C MET A 20 3.75 -2.40 -7.13
N GLU A 21 3.87 -1.91 -8.35
CA GLU A 21 4.54 -2.61 -9.44
C GLU A 21 6.04 -2.27 -9.43
N PRO A 22 6.91 -3.22 -9.79
CA PRO A 22 8.33 -2.97 -9.87
C PRO A 22 8.67 -1.96 -10.97
N THR A 23 9.57 -1.04 -10.66
CA THR A 23 10.14 -0.09 -11.63
C THR A 23 11.37 -0.68 -12.32
N LYS A 24 11.82 -0.09 -13.44
CA LYS A 24 12.99 -0.60 -14.17
C LYS A 24 14.23 -0.65 -13.26
N GLY A 25 14.76 -1.84 -13.04
CA GLY A 25 15.95 -2.06 -12.20
C GLY A 25 15.65 -2.20 -10.70
N ASN A 26 14.38 -2.23 -10.29
CA ASN A 26 13.94 -2.51 -8.93
C ASN A 26 13.02 -3.74 -8.90
N SER A 27 13.06 -4.49 -7.81
CA SER A 27 12.20 -5.66 -7.56
C SER A 27 11.11 -5.41 -6.51
N ALA A 28 11.07 -4.22 -5.91
CA ALA A 28 10.08 -3.89 -4.90
C ALA A 28 8.65 -3.99 -5.48
N THR A 29 7.82 -4.79 -4.83
CA THR A 29 6.42 -5.02 -5.24
C THR A 29 5.55 -5.31 -4.02
N GLY A 30 4.25 -5.10 -4.16
CA GLY A 30 3.30 -5.56 -3.15
C GLY A 30 1.95 -4.87 -3.21
N LEU A 31 1.16 -5.10 -2.16
CA LEU A 31 -0.20 -4.58 -2.03
C LEU A 31 -0.37 -3.97 -0.65
N LEU A 32 -0.85 -2.73 -0.61
CA LEU A 32 -1.25 -2.06 0.62
C LEU A 32 -2.75 -1.81 0.62
N THR A 33 -3.35 -1.99 1.79
CA THR A 33 -4.75 -1.69 2.08
C THR A 33 -4.83 -0.60 3.13
N PHE A 34 -5.69 0.38 2.86
CA PHE A 34 -6.02 1.49 3.73
C PHE A 34 -7.47 1.32 4.17
N ALA A 35 -7.70 1.17 5.47
CA ALA A 35 -9.05 1.00 6.00
C ALA A 35 -9.32 2.03 7.11
N LYS A 36 -10.49 2.69 7.06
CA LYS A 36 -10.92 3.57 8.15
C LYS A 36 -11.15 2.74 9.42
N HIS A 37 -10.60 3.20 10.54
CA HIS A 37 -10.73 2.58 11.85
C HIS A 37 -10.93 3.70 12.91
N GLY A 38 -12.20 4.02 13.19
CA GLY A 38 -12.57 5.21 13.96
C GLY A 38 -12.15 6.48 13.22
N ASP A 39 -11.45 7.37 13.92
CA ASP A 39 -10.89 8.62 13.35
C ASP A 39 -9.49 8.44 12.74
N LYS A 40 -9.04 7.19 12.58
CA LYS A 40 -7.73 6.85 12.03
C LYS A 40 -7.87 6.03 10.75
N VAL A 41 -6.78 5.98 9.98
CA VAL A 41 -6.61 5.03 8.88
C VAL A 41 -5.59 3.98 9.31
N ARG A 42 -5.97 2.70 9.19
CA ARG A 42 -5.05 1.58 9.32
C ARG A 42 -4.47 1.26 7.95
N VAL A 43 -3.15 1.25 7.86
CA VAL A 43 -2.42 0.79 6.67
C VAL A 43 -1.84 -0.59 6.97
N PHE A 44 -2.12 -1.56 6.11
CA PHE A 44 -1.61 -2.92 6.26
C PHE A 44 -1.48 -3.59 4.90
N GLY A 45 -0.55 -4.52 4.78
CA GLY A 45 -0.28 -5.21 3.53
C GLY A 45 1.10 -5.83 3.54
N GLU A 46 1.51 -6.32 2.37
CA GLU A 46 2.79 -7.00 2.20
C GLU A 46 3.56 -6.34 1.07
N LEU A 47 4.82 -6.03 1.35
CA LEU A 47 5.79 -5.53 0.39
C LEU A 47 7.00 -6.48 0.39
N ARG A 48 7.51 -6.80 -0.79
CA ARG A 48 8.60 -7.76 -1.02
C ARG A 48 9.61 -7.20 -2.00
N GLY A 49 10.75 -7.88 -2.16
CA GLY A 49 11.76 -7.54 -3.16
C GLY A 49 12.70 -6.40 -2.75
N PHE A 50 12.76 -6.09 -1.46
CA PHE A 50 13.75 -5.17 -0.88
C PHE A 50 15.09 -5.87 -0.66
N VAL A 51 16.16 -5.09 -0.72
CA VAL A 51 17.49 -5.58 -0.34
C VAL A 51 17.50 -5.76 1.19
N PRO A 52 18.00 -6.90 1.72
CA PRO A 52 18.10 -7.07 3.16
C PRO A 52 19.04 -6.05 3.81
N ASN A 53 18.74 -5.65 5.04
CA ASN A 53 19.54 -4.72 5.84
C ASN A 53 19.72 -3.32 5.23
N THR A 54 18.80 -2.90 4.35
CA THR A 54 18.74 -1.53 3.84
C THR A 54 17.51 -0.81 4.34
N GLU A 55 17.61 0.51 4.44
CA GLU A 55 16.46 1.37 4.77
C GLU A 55 15.70 1.75 3.50
N HIS A 56 14.37 1.79 3.61
CA HIS A 56 13.48 2.17 2.51
C HIS A 56 12.47 3.21 3.00
N GLY A 57 12.37 4.32 2.28
CA GLY A 57 11.34 5.32 2.51
C GLY A 57 9.98 4.85 2.02
N PHE A 58 8.91 5.26 2.70
CA PHE A 58 7.53 5.09 2.25
C PHE A 58 6.84 6.44 2.27
N HIS A 59 6.38 6.91 1.11
CA HIS A 59 5.66 8.17 0.96
C HIS A 59 4.28 7.90 0.37
N SER A 60 3.25 8.54 0.93
CA SER A 60 1.92 8.57 0.33
C SER A 60 1.84 9.75 -0.62
N HIS A 61 1.53 9.50 -1.89
CA HIS A 61 1.32 10.54 -2.88
C HIS A 61 -0.19 10.74 -3.10
N GLU A 62 -0.61 11.99 -3.32
CA GLU A 62 -2.03 12.37 -3.46
C GLU A 62 -2.66 11.85 -4.76
N LYS A 63 -1.84 11.42 -5.73
CA LYS A 63 -2.25 10.77 -6.99
C LYS A 63 -1.76 9.33 -7.04
N GLY A 64 -2.69 8.40 -7.27
CA GLY A 64 -2.46 6.95 -7.30
C GLY A 64 -2.19 6.35 -8.69
N ASP A 65 -1.73 7.14 -9.67
CA ASP A 65 -1.36 6.61 -10.99
C ASP A 65 0.14 6.25 -11.00
N SER A 66 0.44 4.96 -11.13
CA SER A 66 1.80 4.40 -11.16
C SER A 66 2.20 3.91 -12.55
N SER A 67 1.56 4.41 -13.62
CA SER A 67 1.79 3.96 -14.99
C SER A 67 3.14 4.36 -15.59
N SER A 68 3.89 5.29 -14.97
CA SER A 68 5.28 5.54 -15.31
C SER A 68 6.18 4.57 -14.55
N GLY A 69 6.75 3.59 -15.24
CA GLY A 69 7.64 2.57 -14.66
C GLY A 69 8.97 3.10 -14.07
N ASP A 70 9.06 4.39 -13.76
CA ASP A 70 10.17 5.09 -13.11
C ASP A 70 9.92 5.41 -11.62
N GLY A 71 8.70 5.17 -11.11
CA GLY A 71 8.36 5.40 -9.70
C GLY A 71 8.27 6.88 -9.31
N LEU A 72 8.32 7.78 -10.29
CA LEU A 72 7.99 9.19 -10.12
C LEU A 72 6.49 9.36 -10.30
N SER A 73 5.78 9.81 -9.26
CA SER A 73 4.36 10.13 -9.39
C SER A 73 4.15 11.48 -10.08
N GLU A 74 4.21 11.49 -11.41
CA GLU A 74 3.75 12.57 -12.30
C GLU A 74 3.10 11.86 -13.51
N ALA A 75 1.92 12.13 -14.08
CA ALA A 75 0.82 13.04 -13.90
C ALA A 75 -0.30 12.64 -14.90
N ARG A 76 -1.57 12.98 -14.64
CA ARG A 76 -2.35 13.73 -15.64
C ARG A 76 -3.32 14.67 -14.93
N GLY A 77 -2.92 15.93 -14.87
CA GLY A 77 -3.91 17.01 -14.82
C GLY A 77 -4.70 16.99 -16.12
N VAL A 78 -5.98 17.34 -15.99
CA VAL A 78 -6.87 17.71 -17.10
C VAL A 78 -6.18 18.54 -18.17
#